data_AF-A0A6L7CPC1-F1
#
_entry.id   AF-A0A6L7CPC1-F1
#
_cell.length_a   1.000
_cell.length_b   1.000
_cell.length_c   1.000
_cell.angle_alpha   90.00
_cell.angle_beta   90.00
_cell.angle_gamma   90.00
#
_symmetry.space_group_name_H-M   'P 1'
#
loop_
_entity.id
_entity.type
_entity.pdbx_description
1 polymer ?
#
loop_
_entity_poly.entity_id
_entity_poly.type
_entity_poly.pdbx_seq_one_letter_code
_entity_poly.pdbx_strand_id
1 'polypeptide(L)' 'QRIDMIIVDEGIPADSLEGLRKAGVEVILVGE' A
#
# COMPACT_ATOMS: atom_id res chain seq x y z
N GLN A 1 -14.34 1.87 -11.28
CA GLN A 1 -12.92 2.19 -11.48
C GLN A 1 -12.15 1.41 -10.42
N ARG A 2 -11.04 0.75 -10.77
CA ARG A 2 -10.26 -0.08 -9.85
C ARG A 2 -8.95 0.63 -9.52
N ILE A 3 -8.50 0.50 -8.28
CA ILE A 3 -7.18 0.97 -7.86
C ILE A 3 -6.27 -0.25 -7.91
N ASP A 4 -5.21 -0.16 -8.70
CA ASP A 4 -4.26 -1.26 -8.88
C ASP A 4 -2.94 -1.02 -8.09
N MET A 5 -2.63 0.24 -7.75
CA MET A 5 -1.40 0.61 -7.05
C MET A 5 -1.63 1.80 -6.10
N ILE A 6 -0.93 1.79 -4.97
CA ILE A 6 -0.82 2.90 -4.03
C ILE A 6 0.63 3.14 -3.62
N ILE A 7 0.95 4.41 -3.36
CA ILE A 7 2.28 4.87 -2.94
C ILE A 7 2.11 5.49 -1.55
N VAL A 8 2.90 5.02 -0.58
CA VAL A 8 2.75 5.40 0.83
C VAL A 8 4.10 5.68 1.47
N ASP A 9 4.07 6.54 2.49
CA ASP A 9 5.21 6.88 3.33
C ASP A 9 5.37 5.85 4.48
N GLU A 10 6.54 5.80 5.10
CA GLU A 10 6.91 4.87 6.18
C GLU A 10 6.05 5.02 7.45
N GLY A 11 5.32 6.13 7.58
CA GLY A 11 4.45 6.42 8.72
C GLY A 11 3.15 5.59 8.76
N ILE A 12 2.85 4.79 7.74
CA ILE A 12 1.62 3.98 7.70
C ILE A 12 1.86 2.58 8.29
N PRO A 13 1.03 2.13 9.26
CA PRO A 13 1.15 0.79 9.81
C PRO A 13 1.03 -0.30 8.74
N ALA A 14 1.98 -1.24 8.74
CA ALA A 14 2.02 -2.35 7.77
C ALA A 14 0.70 -3.16 7.73
N ASP A 15 0.07 -3.34 8.89
CA ASP A 15 -1.21 -4.06 9.02
C ASP A 15 -2.35 -3.39 8.23
N SER A 16 -2.30 -2.05 8.08
CA SER A 16 -3.29 -1.30 7.29
C SER A 16 -3.10 -1.52 5.78
N LEU A 17 -1.86 -1.79 5.36
CA LEU A 17 -1.49 -2.06 3.97
C LEU A 17 -1.70 -3.53 3.59
N GLU A 18 -1.74 -4.42 4.58
CA GLU A 18 -1.89 -5.85 4.38
C GLU A 18 -3.23 -6.21 3.70
N GLY A 19 -4.30 -5.50 4.05
CA GLY A 19 -5.61 -5.64 3.40
C GLY A 19 -5.59 -5.26 1.92
N LEU A 20 -4.80 -4.25 1.55
CA LEU A 20 -4.65 -3.78 0.17
C LEU A 20 -3.84 -4.76 -0.66
N ARG A 21 -2.75 -5.29 -0.09
CA ARG A 21 -1.96 -6.36 -0.71
C ARG A 21 -2.80 -7.61 -0.96
N LYS A 22 -3.64 -8.02 0.00
CA LYS A 22 -4.58 -9.15 -0.15
C LYS A 22 -5.62 -8.93 -1.24
N ALA A 23 -6.01 -7.67 -1.47
CA ALA A 23 -6.90 -7.29 -2.57
C ALA A 23 -6.19 -7.25 -3.94
N GLY A 24 -4.89 -7.54 -3.99
CA GLY A 24 -4.07 -7.50 -5.19
C GLY A 24 -3.66 -6.09 -5.62
N VAL A 25 -3.70 -5.13 -4.67
CA VAL A 25 -3.23 -3.76 -4.89
C VAL A 25 -1.74 -3.71 -4.57
N GLU A 26 -0.95 -3.18 -5.50
CA GLU A 26 0.47 -2.97 -5.32
C GLU A 26 0.72 -1.83 -4.33
N VAL A 27 1.63 -2.03 -3.37
CA VAL A 27 1.96 -1.05 -2.34
C VAL A 27 3.44 -0.73 -2.40
N ILE A 28 3.77 0.50 -2.77
CA ILE A 28 5.14 1.01 -2.85
C ILE A 28 5.38 1.91 -1.64
N LEU A 29 6.37 1.55 -0.81
CA LEU A 29 6.86 2.39 0.28
C LEU A 29 7.93 3.33 -0.28
N VAL A 30 7.80 4.62 -0.01
CA VAL A 30 8.77 5.64 -0.40
C VAL A 30 9.34 6.28 0.85
N GLY A 31 10.63 6.04 1.11
CA GLY A 31 11.46 6.73 2.10
C GLY A 31 12.69 7.31 1.40
N GLU A 32 13.40 8.24 2.06
CA GLU A 32 14.67 8.81 1.55
C GLU A 32 15.81 7.78 1.44
#